data_AF-A0A2W1GGU0-F1
#
_entry.id   AF-A0A2W1GGU0-F1
#
_cell.length_a   1.000
_cell.length_b   1.000
_cell.length_c   1.000
_cell.angle_alpha   90.00
_cell.angle_beta   90.00
_cell.angle_gamma   90.00
#
_symmetry.space_group_name_H-M   'P 1'
#
loop_
_entity.id
_entity.type
_entity.pdbx_description
1 polymer ?
#
loop_
_entity_poly.entity_id
_entity_poly.type
_entity_poly.pdbx_seq_one_letter_code
_entity_poly.pdbx_strand_id
1 'polypeptide(L)'
;MASLKSAFVKGYWTFSILGMLWAAFIGALLNPSMQRYALYAHKFNTNFWHNVTNPEEFGFAKGQVQPFWLTTLDNERLFCWHVLPLDVYLENEYELVSAATAGETVEGLKGTVGEKLMRRDVETRVVVNFHGNAGNIAQNQRPSTYRSITSIPKTHLLTCSYRGFPPSTLSQPPHLPTETGLITDAISLLHYLQTTLSHPASRTVLLGQSLGTAVTSAAALYFADPLSPALPAQTTSQAWIKPSKRGSPAFAGIILVSPFRNLPFLLQTYKIGGFFPVLKPLNAYPRIANYITARIVDTWDTASRLSALISTSYTSPSASKHEGFHIHILHARNDQDITFRESEALFEPLQTRMLADESVSMEEERRSIHGSERVKRGAFAYKKVADARGERVLELEVVRHGGHNEINGWSQVGLAVRRAFERKSLRPGLDVE
;
A
#
# COMPACT_ATOMS: atom_id res chain seq x y z
N MET A 1 55.37 5.36 -3.84
CA MET A 1 54.81 4.49 -4.90
C MET A 1 54.39 3.09 -4.41
N ALA A 2 55.18 2.38 -3.59
CA ALA A 2 54.82 1.04 -3.10
C ALA A 2 53.50 0.96 -2.29
N SER A 3 53.23 1.97 -1.46
CA SER A 3 51.97 2.08 -0.70
C SER A 3 50.74 2.24 -1.61
N LEU A 4 50.84 3.06 -2.67
CA LEU A 4 49.76 3.19 -3.66
C LEU A 4 49.49 1.88 -4.40
N LYS A 5 50.54 1.16 -4.82
CA LYS A 5 50.37 -0.15 -5.49
C LYS A 5 49.63 -1.15 -4.60
N SER A 6 49.97 -1.22 -3.31
CA SER A 6 49.26 -2.08 -2.36
C SER A 6 47.79 -1.67 -2.18
N ALA A 7 47.52 -0.37 -2.07
CA ALA A 7 46.15 0.15 -1.99
C ALA A 7 45.32 -0.16 -3.26
N PHE A 8 45.91 -0.01 -4.45
CA PHE A 8 45.27 -0.36 -5.72
C PHE A 8 44.97 -1.85 -5.84
N VAL A 9 45.91 -2.72 -5.44
CA VAL A 9 45.69 -4.17 -5.46
C VAL A 9 44.58 -4.58 -4.49
N LYS A 10 44.58 -4.02 -3.26
CA LYS A 10 43.51 -4.25 -2.29
C LYS A 10 42.16 -3.78 -2.84
N GLY A 11 42.10 -2.56 -3.37
CA GLY A 11 40.90 -2.00 -3.97
C GLY A 11 40.37 -2.85 -5.14
N TYR A 12 41.25 -3.25 -6.06
CA TYR A 12 40.91 -4.15 -7.17
C TYR A 12 40.25 -5.43 -6.67
N TRP A 13 40.90 -6.16 -5.75
CA TRP A 13 40.34 -7.40 -5.23
C TRP A 13 39.04 -7.19 -4.47
N THR A 14 38.91 -6.12 -3.68
CA THR A 14 37.65 -5.79 -3.00
C THR A 14 36.51 -5.58 -4.01
N PHE A 15 36.70 -4.75 -5.04
CA PHE A 15 35.66 -4.52 -6.05
C PHE A 15 35.38 -5.75 -6.91
N SER A 16 36.39 -6.56 -7.24
CA SER A 16 36.20 -7.83 -7.93
C SER A 16 35.38 -8.82 -7.11
N ILE A 17 35.66 -8.96 -5.82
CA ILE A 17 34.88 -9.82 -4.93
C ILE A 17 33.42 -9.33 -4.83
N LEU A 18 33.21 -8.03 -4.63
CA LEU A 18 31.86 -7.45 -4.60
C LEU A 18 31.12 -7.68 -5.93
N GLY A 19 31.79 -7.52 -7.06
CA GLY A 19 31.25 -7.79 -8.38
C GLY A 19 30.86 -9.27 -8.58
N MET A 20 31.71 -10.20 -8.14
CA MET A 20 31.40 -11.64 -8.19
C MET A 20 30.21 -12.00 -7.29
N LEU A 21 30.15 -11.48 -6.07
CA LEU A 21 29.03 -11.69 -5.15
C LEU A 21 27.72 -11.15 -5.72
N TRP A 22 27.76 -9.94 -6.30
CA TRP A 22 26.60 -9.35 -6.96
C TRP A 22 26.17 -10.19 -8.18
N ALA A 23 27.10 -10.64 -9.02
CA ALA A 23 26.78 -11.48 -10.18
C ALA A 23 26.18 -12.83 -9.76
N ALA A 24 26.72 -13.45 -8.70
CA ALA A 24 26.17 -14.67 -8.12
C ALA A 24 24.75 -14.45 -7.56
N PHE A 25 24.52 -13.31 -6.87
CA PHE A 25 23.21 -12.92 -6.39
C PHE A 25 22.20 -12.76 -7.53
N ILE A 26 22.55 -12.02 -8.59
CA ILE A 26 21.70 -11.88 -9.78
C ILE A 26 21.45 -13.23 -10.45
N GLY A 27 22.47 -14.09 -10.56
CA GLY A 27 22.31 -15.45 -11.05
C GLY A 27 21.34 -16.28 -10.22
N ALA A 28 21.40 -16.18 -8.89
CA ALA A 28 20.45 -16.84 -7.99
C ALA A 28 19.02 -16.32 -8.18
N LEU A 29 18.83 -15.02 -8.45
CA LEU A 29 17.52 -14.43 -8.75
C LEU A 29 16.92 -14.89 -10.09
N LEU A 30 17.60 -15.72 -10.89
CA LEU A 30 16.95 -16.42 -12.00
C LEU A 30 16.06 -17.58 -11.53
N ASN A 31 16.24 -18.05 -10.30
CA ASN A 31 15.38 -19.07 -9.69
C ASN A 31 14.11 -18.41 -9.08
N PRO A 32 12.89 -18.84 -9.46
CA PRO A 32 11.65 -18.26 -8.96
C PRO A 32 11.50 -18.26 -7.43
N SER A 33 11.95 -19.31 -6.74
CA SER A 33 11.87 -19.38 -5.28
C SER A 33 12.77 -18.33 -4.64
N MET A 34 13.98 -18.15 -5.16
CA MET A 34 14.91 -17.12 -4.69
C MET A 34 14.39 -15.71 -4.97
N GLN A 35 13.76 -15.48 -6.13
CA GLN A 35 13.06 -14.20 -6.40
C GLN A 35 12.04 -13.89 -5.33
N ARG A 36 11.19 -14.85 -4.96
CA ARG A 36 10.14 -14.66 -3.96
C ARG A 36 10.70 -14.45 -2.55
N TYR A 37 11.75 -15.17 -2.17
CA TYR A 37 12.44 -14.92 -0.91
C TYR A 37 12.99 -13.49 -0.83
N ALA A 38 13.64 -13.01 -1.89
CA ALA A 38 14.19 -11.67 -1.96
C ALA A 38 13.10 -10.58 -2.00
N LEU A 39 12.08 -10.76 -2.85
CA LEU A 39 10.99 -9.79 -3.05
C LEU A 39 10.19 -9.60 -1.76
N TYR A 40 9.67 -10.69 -1.20
CA TYR A 40 8.78 -10.60 -0.04
C TYR A 40 9.54 -10.41 1.26
N ALA A 41 10.78 -10.91 1.33
CA ALA A 41 11.61 -10.84 2.53
C ALA A 41 10.87 -11.33 3.80
N HIS A 42 9.89 -12.23 3.63
CA HIS A 42 8.91 -12.61 4.64
C HIS A 42 9.53 -13.31 5.87
N LYS A 43 10.74 -13.87 5.72
CA LYS A 43 11.51 -14.44 6.83
C LYS A 43 12.29 -13.40 7.64
N PHE A 44 12.56 -12.22 7.08
CA PHE A 44 13.26 -11.14 7.80
C PHE A 44 12.28 -10.38 8.67
N ASN A 45 12.23 -10.72 9.96
CA ASN A 45 11.29 -10.12 10.91
C ASN A 45 11.88 -9.97 12.32
N THR A 46 11.29 -9.10 13.13
CA THR A 46 11.74 -8.78 14.49
C THR A 46 11.02 -9.56 15.59
N ASN A 47 10.26 -10.64 15.29
CA ASN A 47 9.50 -11.39 16.30
C ASN A 47 10.37 -12.07 17.37
N PHE A 48 11.68 -12.16 17.15
CA PHE A 48 12.61 -12.63 18.18
C PHE A 48 12.77 -11.65 19.36
N TRP A 49 12.41 -10.38 19.16
CA TRP A 49 12.60 -9.31 20.15
C TRP A 49 11.28 -8.74 20.67
N HIS A 50 10.20 -8.87 19.90
CA HIS A 50 8.90 -8.28 20.21
C HIS A 50 7.78 -9.26 19.91
N ASN A 51 6.73 -9.19 20.73
CA ASN A 51 5.55 -10.02 20.54
C ASN A 51 4.44 -9.26 19.80
N VAL A 52 4.29 -9.52 18.51
CA VAL A 52 3.24 -8.92 17.66
C VAL A 52 1.81 -9.24 18.11
N THR A 53 1.60 -10.22 18.99
CA THR A 53 0.29 -10.45 19.63
C THR A 53 0.01 -9.54 20.81
N ASN A 54 1.01 -8.78 21.28
CA ASN A 54 0.92 -7.80 22.34
C ASN A 54 1.09 -6.36 21.79
N PRO A 55 0.00 -5.68 21.40
CA PRO A 55 0.07 -4.34 20.82
C PRO A 55 0.68 -3.28 21.75
N GLU A 56 0.66 -3.47 23.08
CA GLU A 56 1.19 -2.51 24.04
C GLU A 56 2.71 -2.29 23.86
N GLU A 57 3.45 -3.33 23.45
CA GLU A 57 4.88 -3.23 23.11
C GLU A 57 5.17 -2.25 21.96
N PHE A 58 4.16 -1.97 21.14
CA PHE A 58 4.28 -1.11 19.98
C PHE A 58 3.68 0.28 20.20
N GLY A 59 3.33 0.63 21.44
CA GLY A 59 2.87 1.96 21.83
C GLY A 59 1.37 2.18 21.67
N PHE A 60 0.56 1.13 21.75
CA PHE A 60 -0.90 1.23 21.85
C PHE A 60 -1.36 1.11 23.30
N ALA A 61 -2.49 1.72 23.63
CA ALA A 61 -3.11 1.54 24.94
C ALA A 61 -3.75 0.15 25.06
N LYS A 62 -3.89 -0.36 26.29
CA LYS A 62 -4.52 -1.65 26.55
C LYS A 62 -5.94 -1.69 26.00
N GLY A 63 -6.24 -2.69 25.17
CA GLY A 63 -7.56 -2.83 24.52
C GLY A 63 -7.81 -1.88 23.34
N GLN A 64 -6.88 -0.97 23.00
CA GLN A 64 -7.00 -0.12 21.81
C GLN A 64 -6.89 -0.93 20.51
N VAL A 65 -6.12 -2.01 20.56
CA VAL A 65 -5.94 -2.92 19.44
C VAL A 65 -6.51 -4.27 19.81
N GLN A 66 -7.35 -4.81 18.94
CA GLN A 66 -7.83 -6.19 18.99
C GLN A 66 -7.10 -7.02 17.93
N PRO A 67 -6.10 -7.84 18.31
CA PRO A 67 -5.57 -8.84 17.42
C PRO A 67 -6.62 -9.91 17.10
N PHE A 68 -6.67 -10.36 15.84
CA PHE A 68 -7.58 -11.42 15.42
C PHE A 68 -7.01 -12.23 14.25
N TRP A 69 -7.49 -13.46 14.11
CA TRP A 69 -7.23 -14.30 12.95
C TRP A 69 -8.32 -14.14 11.90
N LEU A 70 -7.91 -13.96 10.64
CA LEU A 70 -8.79 -13.98 9.48
C LEU A 70 -8.48 -15.22 8.64
N THR A 71 -9.50 -16.03 8.35
CA THR A 71 -9.40 -17.09 7.35
C THR A 71 -9.66 -16.52 5.96
N THR A 72 -8.73 -16.72 5.03
CA THR A 72 -8.86 -16.26 3.64
C THR A 72 -9.80 -17.15 2.85
N LEU A 73 -10.21 -16.67 1.68
CA LEU A 73 -11.11 -17.37 0.76
C LEU A 73 -10.51 -18.68 0.23
N ASP A 74 -9.18 -18.80 0.25
CA ASP A 74 -8.42 -20.01 -0.05
C ASP A 74 -7.82 -20.69 1.19
N ASN A 75 -8.42 -20.47 2.37
CA ASN A 75 -8.12 -21.16 3.63
C ASN A 75 -6.69 -20.97 4.18
N GLU A 76 -6.08 -19.81 3.99
CA GLU A 76 -4.96 -19.35 4.83
C GLU A 76 -5.45 -18.62 6.07
N ARG A 77 -4.62 -18.58 7.12
CA ARG A 77 -4.88 -17.81 8.33
C ARG A 77 -3.96 -16.60 8.40
N LEU A 78 -4.55 -15.42 8.30
CA LEU A 78 -3.85 -14.15 8.43
C LEU A 78 -3.99 -13.62 9.84
N PHE A 79 -2.88 -13.17 10.41
CA PHE A 79 -2.88 -12.43 11.66
C PHE A 79 -3.14 -10.96 11.37
N CYS A 80 -4.13 -10.40 12.03
CA CYS A 80 -4.64 -9.07 11.77
C CYS A 80 -4.79 -8.25 13.05
N TRP A 81 -4.75 -6.93 12.90
CA TRP A 81 -5.06 -5.96 13.95
C TRP A 81 -6.25 -5.11 13.54
N HIS A 82 -7.17 -4.91 14.49
CA HIS A 82 -8.13 -3.82 14.48
C HIS A 82 -7.70 -2.77 15.48
N VAL A 83 -7.38 -1.56 15.01
CA VAL A 83 -6.94 -0.45 15.83
C VAL A 83 -8.09 0.56 15.94
N LEU A 84 -8.49 0.87 17.18
CA LEU A 84 -9.54 1.84 17.46
C LEU A 84 -8.99 3.28 17.39
N PRO A 85 -9.80 4.24 16.92
CA PRO A 85 -9.47 5.65 17.02
C PRO A 85 -9.55 6.13 18.46
N LEU A 86 -8.74 7.15 18.78
CA LEU A 86 -8.54 7.59 20.16
C LEU A 86 -9.80 8.16 20.81
N ASP A 87 -10.67 8.81 20.04
CA ASP A 87 -11.98 9.30 20.49
C ASP A 87 -12.88 8.16 20.94
N VAL A 88 -13.01 7.12 20.10
CA VAL A 88 -13.81 5.93 20.43
C VAL A 88 -13.20 5.16 21.61
N TYR A 89 -11.86 5.06 21.67
CA TYR A 89 -11.18 4.42 22.80
C TYR A 89 -11.48 5.15 24.11
N LEU A 90 -11.27 6.47 24.14
CA LEU A 90 -11.43 7.28 25.36
C LEU A 90 -12.87 7.20 25.90
N GLU A 91 -13.87 7.21 25.03
CA GLU A 91 -15.28 7.13 25.42
C GLU A 91 -15.68 5.75 25.97
N ASN A 92 -14.93 4.68 25.64
CA ASN A 92 -15.29 3.30 25.96
C ASN A 92 -14.15 2.52 26.68
N GLU A 93 -13.20 3.24 27.28
CA GLU A 93 -11.95 2.69 27.83
C GLU A 93 -12.21 1.56 28.84
N TYR A 94 -13.14 1.78 29.77
CA TYR A 94 -13.49 0.79 30.78
C TYR A 94 -13.98 -0.53 30.15
N GLU A 95 -14.86 -0.48 29.15
CA GLU A 95 -15.39 -1.67 28.48
C GLU A 95 -14.29 -2.39 27.68
N LEU A 96 -13.38 -1.63 27.04
CA LEU A 96 -12.28 -2.18 26.24
C LEU A 96 -11.21 -2.85 27.10
N VAL A 97 -10.89 -2.27 28.26
CA VAL A 97 -9.86 -2.80 29.17
C VAL A 97 -10.37 -3.98 29.98
N SER A 98 -11.66 -4.00 30.33
CA SER A 98 -12.30 -5.08 31.11
C SER A 98 -12.90 -6.19 30.27
N ALA A 99 -12.91 -6.07 28.93
CA ALA A 99 -13.39 -7.11 28.04
C ALA A 99 -12.63 -8.44 28.27
N ALA A 100 -13.36 -9.56 28.27
CA ALA A 100 -12.75 -10.88 28.45
C ALA A 100 -11.67 -11.19 27.39
N THR A 101 -11.76 -10.61 26.19
CA THR A 101 -10.82 -10.78 25.09
C THR A 101 -9.71 -9.73 25.06
N ALA A 102 -9.66 -8.83 26.05
CA ALA A 102 -8.68 -7.75 26.07
C ALA A 102 -7.25 -8.31 26.21
N GLY A 103 -6.39 -8.02 25.23
CA GLY A 103 -5.02 -8.54 25.18
C GLY A 103 -4.89 -9.94 24.59
N GLU A 104 -5.99 -10.55 24.13
CA GLU A 104 -5.98 -11.86 23.47
C GLU A 104 -6.10 -11.73 21.95
N THR A 105 -5.61 -12.75 21.23
CA THR A 105 -5.88 -12.89 19.80
C THR A 105 -7.11 -13.76 19.60
N VAL A 106 -8.17 -13.19 19.01
CA VAL A 106 -9.46 -13.86 18.83
C VAL A 106 -9.61 -14.49 17.43
N GLU A 107 -10.55 -15.43 17.28
CA GLU A 107 -10.94 -15.96 15.96
C GLU A 107 -11.97 -15.04 15.30
N GLY A 108 -11.53 -14.27 14.31
CA GLY A 108 -12.35 -13.25 13.66
C GLY A 108 -12.63 -12.03 14.55
N LEU A 109 -12.92 -10.90 13.91
CA LEU A 109 -13.18 -9.64 14.61
C LEU A 109 -14.65 -9.48 15.05
N LYS A 110 -15.58 -10.15 14.37
CA LYS A 110 -17.02 -10.03 14.62
C LYS A 110 -17.40 -10.38 16.05
N GLY A 111 -18.16 -9.51 16.71
CA GLY A 111 -18.64 -9.73 18.08
C GLY A 111 -17.72 -9.23 19.19
N THR A 112 -16.47 -8.84 18.85
CA THR A 112 -15.58 -8.13 19.77
C THR A 112 -16.15 -6.78 20.15
N VAL A 113 -15.72 -6.21 21.29
CA VAL A 113 -16.14 -4.86 21.72
C VAL A 113 -15.78 -3.83 20.66
N GLY A 114 -14.54 -3.86 20.16
CA GLY A 114 -14.07 -2.95 19.10
C GLY A 114 -14.95 -2.99 17.84
N GLU A 115 -15.34 -4.17 17.37
CA GLU A 115 -16.24 -4.33 16.22
C GLU A 115 -17.64 -3.78 16.50
N LYS A 116 -18.20 -4.05 17.69
CA LYS A 116 -19.51 -3.53 18.08
C LYS A 116 -19.52 -2.00 18.10
N LEU A 117 -18.45 -1.37 18.62
CA LEU A 117 -18.27 0.08 18.61
C LEU A 117 -18.19 0.62 17.18
N MET A 118 -17.38 -0.03 16.33
CA MET A 118 -17.25 0.32 14.91
C MET A 118 -18.61 0.26 14.18
N ARG A 119 -19.40 -0.80 14.44
CA ARG A 119 -20.71 -1.02 13.81
C ARG A 119 -21.81 -0.09 14.34
N ARG A 120 -21.76 0.29 15.62
CA ARG A 120 -22.77 1.12 16.27
C ARG A 120 -22.83 2.54 15.69
N ASP A 121 -21.68 3.10 15.29
CA ASP A 121 -21.61 4.45 14.75
C ASP A 121 -21.75 4.46 13.21
N VAL A 122 -22.81 5.14 12.74
CA VAL A 122 -23.14 5.27 11.31
C VAL A 122 -22.15 6.18 10.55
N GLU A 123 -21.37 6.98 11.27
CA GLU A 123 -20.32 7.85 10.71
C GLU A 123 -18.94 7.18 10.72
N THR A 124 -18.81 5.96 11.27
CA THR A 124 -17.54 5.23 11.34
C THR A 124 -16.86 5.10 9.99
N ARG A 125 -15.57 5.41 9.96
CA ARG A 125 -14.70 5.26 8.80
C ARG A 125 -13.71 4.13 9.06
N VAL A 126 -13.29 3.45 7.99
CA VAL A 126 -12.28 2.39 8.08
C VAL A 126 -11.17 2.67 7.08
N VAL A 127 -9.92 2.56 7.53
CA VAL A 127 -8.75 2.47 6.66
C VAL A 127 -8.28 1.02 6.66
N VAL A 128 -8.23 0.41 5.49
CA VAL A 128 -7.60 -0.89 5.30
C VAL A 128 -6.17 -0.67 4.81
N ASN A 129 -5.19 -0.98 5.66
CA ASN A 129 -3.78 -0.73 5.39
C ASN A 129 -3.06 -2.00 4.93
N PHE A 130 -2.37 -1.88 3.79
CA PHE A 130 -1.56 -2.90 3.14
C PHE A 130 -0.07 -2.54 3.26
N HIS A 131 0.69 -3.35 3.96
CA HIS A 131 2.09 -3.05 4.28
C HIS A 131 3.05 -3.39 3.13
N GLY A 132 4.29 -2.88 3.20
CA GLY A 132 5.36 -3.19 2.23
C GLY A 132 5.96 -4.59 2.38
N ASN A 133 7.07 -4.85 1.70
CA ASN A 133 7.82 -6.09 1.90
C ASN A 133 8.51 -6.15 3.28
N ALA A 134 9.04 -7.32 3.60
CA ALA A 134 9.66 -7.66 4.88
C ALA A 134 8.75 -7.57 6.12
N GLY A 135 9.10 -8.37 7.12
CA GLY A 135 8.59 -8.23 8.47
C GLY A 135 7.17 -8.67 8.72
N ASN A 136 6.47 -7.92 9.56
CA ASN A 136 5.07 -8.11 9.93
C ASN A 136 4.38 -6.75 10.18
N ILE A 137 3.08 -6.74 10.43
CA ILE A 137 2.32 -5.50 10.64
C ILE A 137 2.85 -4.59 11.77
N ALA A 138 3.55 -5.12 12.76
CA ALA A 138 4.10 -4.34 13.86
C ALA A 138 5.54 -3.87 13.64
N GLN A 139 6.17 -4.22 12.52
CA GLN A 139 7.59 -3.96 12.31
C GLN A 139 7.89 -2.51 11.90
N ASN A 140 9.02 -2.00 12.40
CA ASN A 140 9.54 -0.66 12.12
C ASN A 140 8.47 0.41 12.40
N GLN A 141 8.20 1.28 11.42
CA GLN A 141 7.46 2.53 11.60
C GLN A 141 5.95 2.32 11.39
N ARG A 142 5.53 1.07 11.11
CA ARG A 142 4.13 0.71 10.83
C ARG A 142 3.19 1.04 12.00
N PRO A 143 3.52 0.75 13.28
CA PRO A 143 2.69 1.19 14.41
C PRO A 143 2.50 2.72 14.47
N SER A 144 3.52 3.50 14.10
CA SER A 144 3.40 4.97 14.03
C SER A 144 2.43 5.41 12.94
N THR A 145 2.40 4.73 11.78
CA THR A 145 1.34 4.93 10.78
C THR A 145 -0.03 4.67 11.39
N TYR A 146 -0.21 3.56 12.09
CA TYR A 146 -1.53 3.19 12.60
C TYR A 146 -2.04 4.22 13.60
N ARG A 147 -1.19 4.65 14.55
CA ARG A 147 -1.53 5.74 15.48
C ARG A 147 -1.83 7.06 14.76
N SER A 148 -1.08 7.41 13.72
CA SER A 148 -1.35 8.61 12.94
C SER A 148 -2.73 8.54 12.27
N ILE A 149 -3.11 7.39 11.72
CA ILE A 149 -4.42 7.21 11.08
C ILE A 149 -5.54 7.20 12.11
N THR A 150 -5.37 6.47 13.22
CA THR A 150 -6.38 6.37 14.27
C THR A 150 -6.44 7.59 15.20
N SER A 151 -5.60 8.60 14.95
CA SER A 151 -5.79 9.95 15.50
C SER A 151 -6.90 10.74 14.77
N ILE A 152 -7.32 10.28 13.58
CA ILE A 152 -8.44 10.86 12.86
C ILE A 152 -9.74 10.39 13.54
N PRO A 153 -10.64 11.30 13.94
CA PRO A 153 -11.88 10.92 14.63
C PRO A 153 -12.68 9.86 13.88
N LYS A 154 -13.25 8.91 14.63
CA LYS A 154 -14.10 7.83 14.12
C LYS A 154 -13.47 6.96 13.03
N THR A 155 -12.14 6.99 12.87
CA THR A 155 -11.42 6.31 11.79
C THR A 155 -10.67 5.11 12.33
N HIS A 156 -11.30 3.94 12.23
CA HIS A 156 -10.68 2.67 12.59
C HIS A 156 -9.67 2.24 11.54
N LEU A 157 -8.71 1.41 11.93
CA LEU A 157 -7.76 0.80 11.01
C LEU A 157 -7.80 -0.73 11.09
N LEU A 158 -7.80 -1.38 9.93
CA LEU A 158 -7.61 -2.81 9.76
C LEU A 158 -6.34 -3.08 8.96
N THR A 159 -5.53 -4.02 9.42
CA THR A 159 -4.32 -4.45 8.71
C THR A 159 -4.01 -5.88 9.06
N CYS A 160 -3.43 -6.64 8.11
CA CYS A 160 -3.04 -8.02 8.31
C CYS A 160 -1.63 -8.25 7.81
N SER A 161 -0.90 -9.13 8.49
CA SER A 161 0.32 -9.71 7.91
C SER A 161 -0.11 -10.63 6.77
N TYR A 162 0.48 -10.45 5.58
CA TYR A 162 0.20 -11.35 4.45
C TYR A 162 0.57 -12.81 4.78
N ARG A 163 0.05 -13.76 4.00
CA ARG A 163 0.45 -15.17 4.11
C ARG A 163 1.97 -15.31 4.03
N GLY A 164 2.53 -16.10 4.93
CA GLY A 164 3.98 -16.28 5.09
C GLY A 164 4.72 -15.15 5.80
N PHE A 165 4.11 -13.98 6.00
CA PHE A 165 4.66 -12.94 6.88
C PHE A 165 4.24 -13.28 8.31
N PRO A 166 5.18 -13.50 9.24
CA PRO A 166 4.84 -13.95 10.58
C PRO A 166 3.83 -13.02 11.29
N PRO A 167 2.90 -13.56 12.10
CA PRO A 167 2.68 -14.97 12.39
C PRO A 167 1.65 -15.63 11.44
N SER A 168 1.28 -15.00 10.32
CA SER A 168 0.35 -15.58 9.34
C SER A 168 0.88 -16.88 8.74
N THR A 169 -0.03 -17.79 8.41
CA THR A 169 0.32 -19.11 7.88
C THR A 169 0.78 -19.04 6.43
N LEU A 170 1.38 -20.14 5.98
CA LEU A 170 1.79 -20.35 4.58
C LEU A 170 1.60 -21.82 4.21
N SER A 171 0.35 -22.23 4.23
CA SER A 171 -0.09 -23.61 4.00
C SER A 171 -0.33 -23.89 2.53
N GLN A 172 -0.66 -22.87 1.72
CA GLN A 172 -0.99 -23.04 0.32
C GLN A 172 0.27 -23.27 -0.54
N PRO A 173 0.21 -24.18 -1.54
CA PRO A 173 1.31 -24.32 -2.50
C PRO A 173 1.48 -23.00 -3.26
N PRO A 174 2.73 -22.59 -3.59
CA PRO A 174 3.97 -23.36 -3.48
C PRO A 174 4.72 -23.21 -2.14
N HIS A 175 4.01 -22.91 -1.05
CA HIS A 175 4.59 -22.64 0.29
C HIS A 175 5.57 -21.46 0.28
N LEU A 176 5.28 -20.48 -0.57
CA LEU A 176 5.96 -19.19 -0.69
C LEU A 176 4.91 -18.12 -0.91
N PRO A 177 5.09 -16.90 -0.37
CA PRO A 177 4.22 -15.79 -0.76
C PRO A 177 4.32 -15.60 -2.28
N THR A 178 3.21 -15.28 -2.91
CA THR A 178 3.11 -15.07 -4.36
C THR A 178 2.25 -13.85 -4.64
N GLU A 179 2.34 -13.32 -5.85
CA GLU A 179 1.52 -12.17 -6.26
C GLU A 179 0.02 -12.48 -6.14
N THR A 180 -0.42 -13.61 -6.70
CA THR A 180 -1.80 -14.10 -6.58
C THR A 180 -2.20 -14.28 -5.12
N GLY A 181 -1.33 -14.88 -4.28
CA GLY A 181 -1.64 -15.13 -2.87
C GLY A 181 -1.88 -13.85 -2.07
N LEU A 182 -1.00 -12.85 -2.20
CA LEU A 182 -1.15 -11.57 -1.52
C LEU A 182 -2.38 -10.79 -2.01
N ILE A 183 -2.73 -10.92 -3.30
CA ILE A 183 -3.97 -10.36 -3.84
C ILE A 183 -5.19 -11.05 -3.20
N THR A 184 -5.19 -12.38 -3.08
CA THR A 184 -6.25 -13.14 -2.41
C THR A 184 -6.38 -12.77 -0.93
N ASP A 185 -5.27 -12.52 -0.23
CA ASP A 185 -5.27 -12.03 1.16
C ASP A 185 -6.02 -10.70 1.29
N ALA A 186 -5.69 -9.75 0.42
CA ALA A 186 -6.30 -8.43 0.42
C ALA A 186 -7.79 -8.48 0.07
N ILE A 187 -8.16 -9.29 -0.92
CA ILE A 187 -9.56 -9.53 -1.30
C ILE A 187 -10.32 -10.14 -0.13
N SER A 188 -9.72 -11.10 0.59
CA SER A 188 -10.35 -11.77 1.73
C SER A 188 -10.65 -10.79 2.88
N LEU A 189 -9.71 -9.90 3.20
CA LEU A 189 -9.91 -8.87 4.23
C LEU A 189 -11.02 -7.89 3.86
N LEU A 190 -11.03 -7.40 2.62
CA LEU A 190 -12.06 -6.47 2.14
C LEU A 190 -13.42 -7.15 2.03
N HIS A 191 -13.46 -8.40 1.58
CA HIS A 191 -14.67 -9.20 1.53
C HIS A 191 -15.23 -9.39 2.94
N TYR A 192 -14.39 -9.80 3.90
CA TYR A 192 -14.77 -9.95 5.31
C TYR A 192 -15.33 -8.65 5.90
N LEU A 193 -14.69 -7.51 5.63
CA LEU A 193 -15.15 -6.19 6.05
C LEU A 193 -16.54 -5.85 5.49
N GLN A 194 -16.76 -6.08 4.18
CA GLN A 194 -18.01 -5.72 3.53
C GLN A 194 -19.16 -6.69 3.81
N THR A 195 -18.88 -7.99 3.93
CA THR A 195 -19.93 -9.01 4.09
C THR A 195 -20.17 -9.37 5.55
N THR A 196 -19.10 -9.70 6.28
CA THR A 196 -19.21 -10.22 7.64
C THR A 196 -19.36 -9.11 8.67
N LEU A 197 -18.58 -8.03 8.52
CA LEU A 197 -18.65 -6.84 9.38
C LEU A 197 -19.64 -5.79 8.85
N SER A 198 -20.14 -5.96 7.62
CA SER A 198 -21.16 -5.10 7.00
C SER A 198 -20.76 -3.62 6.93
N HIS A 199 -19.47 -3.31 6.80
CA HIS A 199 -19.00 -1.93 6.65
C HIS A 199 -18.92 -1.52 5.16
N PRO A 200 -19.48 -0.36 4.76
CA PRO A 200 -19.61 -0.01 3.35
C PRO A 200 -18.30 0.49 2.72
N ALA A 201 -18.09 0.16 1.44
CA ALA A 201 -16.96 0.64 0.64
C ALA A 201 -16.87 2.18 0.60
N SER A 202 -18.02 2.87 0.55
CA SER A 202 -18.09 4.35 0.52
C SER A 202 -17.56 5.04 1.78
N ARG A 203 -17.32 4.30 2.88
CA ARG A 203 -16.65 4.78 4.11
C ARG A 203 -15.32 4.06 4.36
N THR A 204 -14.80 3.36 3.36
CA THR A 204 -13.55 2.60 3.43
C THR A 204 -12.49 3.22 2.54
N VAL A 205 -11.34 3.58 3.11
CA VAL A 205 -10.14 3.98 2.37
C VAL A 205 -9.18 2.81 2.31
N LEU A 206 -8.59 2.58 1.13
CA LEU A 206 -7.50 1.64 0.96
C LEU A 206 -6.19 2.40 1.00
N LEU A 207 -5.25 1.98 1.85
CA LEU A 207 -3.93 2.59 2.00
C LEU A 207 -2.86 1.52 1.77
N GLY A 208 -1.94 1.76 0.85
CA GLY A 208 -0.80 0.89 0.59
C GLY A 208 0.52 1.64 0.63
N GLN A 209 1.57 0.98 1.10
CA GLN A 209 2.94 1.51 1.07
C GLN A 209 3.90 0.53 0.38
N SER A 210 4.77 1.02 -0.50
CA SER A 210 5.76 0.20 -1.23
C SER A 210 5.08 -0.99 -1.94
N LEU A 211 5.48 -2.24 -1.69
CA LEU A 211 4.77 -3.44 -2.19
C LEU A 211 3.24 -3.39 -1.96
N GLY A 212 2.81 -2.85 -0.81
CA GLY A 212 1.41 -2.71 -0.46
C GLY A 212 0.62 -1.83 -1.43
N THR A 213 1.24 -0.93 -2.21
CA THR A 213 0.55 -0.15 -3.25
C THR A 213 0.08 -1.01 -4.40
N ALA A 214 0.87 -2.01 -4.77
CA ALA A 214 0.55 -2.95 -5.83
C ALA A 214 -0.58 -3.90 -5.40
N VAL A 215 -0.54 -4.37 -4.15
CA VAL A 215 -1.63 -5.13 -3.51
C VAL A 215 -2.91 -4.31 -3.46
N THR A 216 -2.82 -3.05 -3.03
CA THR A 216 -3.95 -2.12 -2.94
C THR A 216 -4.61 -1.90 -4.29
N SER A 217 -3.81 -1.69 -5.34
CA SER A 217 -4.30 -1.44 -6.69
C SER A 217 -4.98 -2.67 -7.30
N ALA A 218 -4.44 -3.87 -7.05
CA ALA A 218 -5.07 -5.13 -7.45
C ALA A 218 -6.39 -5.39 -6.72
N ALA A 219 -6.42 -5.17 -5.40
CA ALA A 219 -7.64 -5.32 -4.61
C ALA A 219 -8.72 -4.32 -5.03
N ALA A 220 -8.36 -3.05 -5.22
CA ALA A 220 -9.29 -2.04 -5.72
C ALA A 220 -9.88 -2.42 -7.08
N LEU A 221 -9.03 -2.87 -8.02
CA LEU A 221 -9.47 -3.35 -9.32
C LEU A 221 -10.40 -4.56 -9.20
N TYR A 222 -10.10 -5.54 -8.35
CA TYR A 222 -10.95 -6.72 -8.19
C TYR A 222 -12.38 -6.36 -7.75
N PHE A 223 -12.55 -5.38 -6.86
CA PHE A 223 -13.90 -4.95 -6.44
C PHE A 223 -14.62 -4.13 -7.51
N ALA A 224 -13.89 -3.44 -8.39
CA ALA A 224 -14.46 -2.71 -9.52
C ALA A 224 -14.79 -3.62 -10.72
N ASP A 225 -13.89 -4.54 -11.05
CA ASP A 225 -13.96 -5.49 -12.15
C ASP A 225 -13.19 -6.78 -11.79
N PRO A 226 -13.87 -7.77 -11.15
CA PRO A 226 -13.23 -9.02 -10.72
C PRO A 226 -12.81 -9.92 -11.89
N LEU A 227 -13.21 -9.59 -13.13
CA LEU A 227 -12.87 -10.33 -14.35
C LEU A 227 -11.79 -9.63 -15.18
N SER A 228 -11.23 -8.53 -14.66
CA SER A 228 -10.23 -7.75 -15.38
C SER A 228 -9.01 -8.61 -15.77
N PRO A 229 -8.55 -8.57 -17.03
CA PRO A 229 -7.35 -9.30 -17.47
C PRO A 229 -6.06 -8.77 -16.82
N ALA A 230 -6.09 -7.62 -16.15
CA ALA A 230 -4.96 -7.09 -15.38
C ALA A 230 -4.82 -7.76 -13.98
N LEU A 231 -5.71 -8.67 -13.62
CA LEU A 231 -5.64 -9.53 -12.44
C LEU A 231 -5.12 -10.92 -12.82
N PRO A 232 -4.43 -11.63 -11.89
CA PRO A 232 -4.02 -13.02 -12.14
C PRO A 232 -5.23 -13.92 -12.46
N ALA A 233 -5.08 -14.81 -13.43
CA ALA A 233 -6.16 -15.69 -13.91
C ALA A 233 -6.77 -16.58 -12.80
N GLN A 234 -5.98 -16.97 -11.79
CA GLN A 234 -6.48 -17.74 -10.65
C GLN A 234 -7.41 -16.91 -9.75
N THR A 235 -7.15 -15.61 -9.63
CA THR A 235 -8.02 -14.70 -8.86
C THR A 235 -9.35 -14.50 -9.59
N THR A 236 -9.34 -14.40 -10.93
CA THR A 236 -10.55 -14.19 -11.72
C THR A 236 -11.40 -15.46 -11.85
N SER A 237 -10.80 -16.64 -11.90
CA SER A 237 -11.53 -17.92 -11.97
C SER A 237 -12.29 -18.26 -10.69
N GLN A 238 -11.85 -17.72 -9.55
CA GLN A 238 -12.47 -17.90 -8.24
C GLN A 238 -13.32 -16.70 -7.82
N ALA A 239 -13.82 -15.86 -8.74
CA ALA A 239 -14.55 -14.64 -8.41
C ALA A 239 -15.63 -14.85 -7.33
N TRP A 240 -15.27 -14.47 -6.10
CA TRP A 240 -16.08 -14.61 -4.88
C TRP A 240 -17.19 -13.57 -4.78
N ILE A 241 -17.10 -12.52 -5.61
CA ILE A 241 -18.09 -11.46 -5.72
C ILE A 241 -18.77 -11.61 -7.06
N LYS A 242 -20.10 -11.78 -7.03
CA LYS A 242 -20.91 -11.77 -8.26
C LYS A 242 -20.92 -10.34 -8.81
N PRO A 243 -20.65 -10.13 -10.11
CA PRO A 243 -20.78 -8.82 -10.73
C PRO A 243 -22.18 -8.25 -10.49
N SER A 244 -22.24 -7.08 -9.87
CA SER A 244 -23.49 -6.37 -9.62
C SER A 244 -23.97 -5.70 -10.90
N LYS A 245 -25.26 -5.87 -11.25
CA LYS A 245 -25.89 -5.11 -12.35
C LYS A 245 -25.95 -3.60 -12.10
N ARG A 246 -25.79 -3.17 -10.83
CA ARG A 246 -25.83 -1.75 -10.41
C ARG A 246 -24.42 -1.15 -10.23
N GLY A 247 -23.38 -1.86 -10.65
CA GLY A 247 -21.99 -1.54 -10.31
C GLY A 247 -21.64 -1.91 -8.86
N SER A 248 -20.35 -1.93 -8.55
CA SER A 248 -19.84 -2.06 -7.18
C SER A 248 -19.64 -0.66 -6.59
N PRO A 249 -20.05 -0.41 -5.33
CA PRO A 249 -19.83 0.89 -4.71
C PRO A 249 -18.33 1.18 -4.60
N ALA A 250 -17.90 2.36 -5.06
CA ALA A 250 -16.51 2.75 -4.99
C ALA A 250 -16.02 2.94 -3.55
N PHE A 251 -14.74 2.66 -3.33
CA PHE A 251 -14.05 3.00 -2.09
C PHE A 251 -13.99 4.52 -1.89
N ALA A 252 -14.00 4.97 -0.62
CA ALA A 252 -13.87 6.38 -0.26
C ALA A 252 -12.54 6.99 -0.77
N GLY A 253 -11.50 6.19 -0.90
CA GLY A 253 -10.26 6.59 -1.56
C GLY A 253 -9.25 5.46 -1.63
N ILE A 254 -8.28 5.63 -2.53
CA ILE A 254 -7.16 4.72 -2.77
C ILE A 254 -5.89 5.55 -2.64
N ILE A 255 -5.13 5.30 -1.58
CA ILE A 255 -3.93 6.06 -1.25
C ILE A 255 -2.72 5.16 -1.42
N LEU A 256 -1.79 5.58 -2.27
CA LEU A 256 -0.60 4.82 -2.64
C LEU A 256 0.64 5.62 -2.21
N VAL A 257 1.38 5.10 -1.24
CA VAL A 257 2.57 5.75 -0.68
C VAL A 257 3.84 5.05 -1.19
N SER A 258 4.72 5.82 -1.81
CA SER A 258 5.92 5.34 -2.51
C SER A 258 5.63 4.18 -3.50
N PRO A 259 4.65 4.31 -4.43
CA PRO A 259 4.35 3.26 -5.38
C PRO A 259 5.42 3.13 -6.47
N PHE A 260 5.36 2.02 -7.19
CA PHE A 260 6.12 1.74 -8.39
C PHE A 260 5.21 1.23 -9.51
N ARG A 261 5.67 1.32 -10.77
CA ARG A 261 4.86 0.89 -11.93
C ARG A 261 4.70 -0.61 -12.02
N ASN A 262 5.82 -1.32 -11.99
CA ASN A 262 5.92 -2.77 -11.85
C ASN A 262 7.33 -3.14 -11.39
N LEU A 263 7.49 -4.38 -10.90
CA LEU A 263 8.76 -4.85 -10.36
C LEU A 263 9.90 -4.87 -11.40
N PRO A 264 9.69 -5.33 -12.66
CA PRO A 264 10.72 -5.25 -13.70
C PRO A 264 11.34 -3.86 -13.89
N PHE A 265 10.53 -2.80 -13.98
CA PHE A 265 11.04 -1.43 -14.09
C PHE A 265 11.63 -0.92 -12.78
N LEU A 266 11.00 -1.23 -11.64
CA LEU A 266 11.49 -0.83 -10.32
C LEU A 266 12.94 -1.32 -10.12
N LEU A 267 13.22 -2.60 -10.40
CA LEU A 267 14.52 -3.20 -10.12
C LEU A 267 15.68 -2.55 -10.90
N GLN A 268 15.41 -1.83 -11.99
CA GLN A 268 16.41 -1.06 -12.76
C GLN A 268 16.89 0.19 -12.02
N THR A 269 16.11 0.70 -11.07
CA THR A 269 16.43 1.90 -10.29
C THR A 269 16.54 1.65 -8.79
N TYR A 270 15.94 0.55 -8.30
CA TYR A 270 15.84 0.19 -6.89
C TYR A 270 17.20 -0.04 -6.23
N LYS A 271 17.28 0.42 -4.98
CA LYS A 271 18.43 0.22 -4.11
C LYS A 271 17.97 -0.34 -2.77
N ILE A 272 18.51 -1.49 -2.40
CA ILE A 272 18.22 -2.10 -1.10
C ILE A 272 18.82 -1.19 -0.02
N GLY A 273 17.95 -0.65 0.84
CA GLY A 273 18.30 0.28 1.91
C GLY A 273 19.00 1.55 1.41
N GLY A 274 18.76 1.96 0.17
CA GLY A 274 19.36 3.15 -0.44
C GLY A 274 20.79 2.99 -0.97
N PHE A 275 21.46 1.87 -0.68
CA PHE A 275 22.89 1.70 -0.99
C PHE A 275 23.18 0.66 -2.07
N PHE A 276 22.54 -0.51 -2.01
CA PHE A 276 22.90 -1.64 -2.88
C PHE A 276 21.96 -1.72 -4.09
N PRO A 277 22.40 -1.31 -5.30
CA PRO A 277 21.55 -1.36 -6.47
C PRO A 277 21.34 -2.81 -6.93
N VAL A 278 20.11 -3.14 -7.31
CA VAL A 278 19.79 -4.49 -7.79
C VAL A 278 20.18 -4.66 -9.25
N LEU A 279 19.42 -4.11 -10.21
CA LEU A 279 19.72 -4.24 -11.64
C LEU A 279 20.36 -3.00 -12.26
N LYS A 280 20.52 -1.90 -11.52
CA LYS A 280 21.13 -0.66 -12.04
C LYS A 280 22.49 -0.86 -12.75
N PRO A 281 23.42 -1.70 -12.26
CA PRO A 281 24.68 -1.95 -12.98
C PRO A 281 24.50 -2.57 -14.37
N LEU A 282 23.37 -3.22 -14.63
CA LEU A 282 23.03 -3.83 -15.93
C LEU A 282 22.41 -2.84 -16.92
N ASN A 283 22.17 -1.58 -16.55
CA ASN A 283 21.60 -0.60 -17.48
C ASN A 283 22.51 -0.35 -18.71
N ALA A 284 23.83 -0.57 -18.56
CA ALA A 284 24.78 -0.53 -19.68
C ALA A 284 24.71 -1.78 -20.59
N TYR A 285 24.02 -2.84 -20.16
CA TYR A 285 23.93 -4.14 -20.82
C TYR A 285 22.46 -4.53 -21.05
N PRO A 286 21.73 -3.81 -21.92
CA PRO A 286 20.28 -3.93 -22.05
C PRO A 286 19.80 -5.34 -22.41
N ARG A 287 20.59 -6.12 -23.16
CA ARG A 287 20.25 -7.52 -23.48
C ARG A 287 20.19 -8.41 -22.23
N ILE A 288 21.15 -8.26 -21.32
CA ILE A 288 21.20 -9.02 -20.07
C ILE A 288 20.10 -8.56 -19.12
N ALA A 289 19.92 -7.23 -19.00
CA ALA A 289 18.84 -6.66 -18.22
C ALA A 289 17.47 -7.21 -18.68
N ASN A 290 17.18 -7.17 -19.97
CA ASN A 290 15.93 -7.67 -20.55
C ASN A 290 15.77 -9.18 -20.33
N TYR A 291 16.84 -9.97 -20.46
CA TYR A 291 16.81 -11.41 -20.20
C TYR A 291 16.42 -11.74 -18.76
N ILE A 292 16.95 -10.99 -17.79
CA ILE A 292 16.66 -11.16 -16.37
C ILE A 292 15.24 -10.68 -16.06
N THR A 293 14.87 -9.47 -16.51
CA THR A 293 13.55 -8.90 -16.21
C THR A 293 12.41 -9.70 -16.83
N ALA A 294 12.61 -10.32 -18.00
CA ALA A 294 11.63 -11.21 -18.63
C ALA A 294 11.38 -12.51 -17.85
N ARG A 295 12.24 -12.86 -16.88
CA ARG A 295 12.11 -14.04 -16.01
C ARG A 295 11.57 -13.72 -14.62
N ILE A 296 11.20 -12.47 -14.36
CA ILE A 296 10.54 -12.08 -13.11
C ILE A 296 9.15 -12.70 -13.11
N VAL A 297 8.86 -13.53 -12.12
CA VAL A 297 7.59 -14.28 -12.04
C VAL A 297 6.48 -13.42 -11.45
N ASP A 298 6.72 -12.82 -10.29
CA ASP A 298 5.76 -11.95 -9.61
C ASP A 298 6.08 -10.51 -10.01
N THR A 299 5.32 -9.99 -10.98
CA THR A 299 5.65 -8.74 -11.69
C THR A 299 5.03 -7.50 -11.04
N TRP A 300 3.94 -7.65 -10.28
CA TRP A 300 3.26 -6.56 -9.58
C TRP A 300 2.93 -5.37 -10.48
N ASP A 301 2.21 -5.62 -11.58
CA ASP A 301 1.85 -4.62 -12.58
C ASP A 301 0.78 -3.62 -12.11
N THR A 302 1.22 -2.68 -11.27
CA THR A 302 0.41 -1.62 -10.67
C THR A 302 -0.13 -0.66 -11.72
N ALA A 303 0.69 -0.31 -12.72
CA ALA A 303 0.31 0.62 -13.78
C ALA A 303 -0.88 0.09 -14.60
N SER A 304 -0.81 -1.16 -15.06
CA SER A 304 -1.91 -1.77 -15.82
C SER A 304 -3.19 -1.88 -14.99
N ARG A 305 -3.06 -2.19 -13.69
CA ARG A 305 -4.21 -2.32 -12.78
C ARG A 305 -4.92 -1.00 -12.53
N LEU A 306 -4.18 0.08 -12.28
CA LEU A 306 -4.76 1.41 -12.13
C LEU A 306 -5.36 1.91 -13.44
N SER A 307 -4.70 1.64 -14.57
CA SER A 307 -5.21 1.94 -15.90
C SER A 307 -6.56 1.24 -16.16
N ALA A 308 -6.65 -0.06 -15.83
CA ALA A 308 -7.89 -0.83 -15.95
C ALA A 308 -8.98 -0.30 -15.02
N LEU A 309 -8.64 -0.02 -13.75
CA LEU A 309 -9.57 0.54 -12.76
C LEU A 309 -10.16 1.88 -13.23
N ILE A 310 -9.33 2.78 -13.76
CA ILE A 310 -9.80 4.04 -14.34
C ILE A 310 -10.73 3.73 -15.52
N SER A 311 -10.36 2.83 -16.42
CA SER A 311 -11.17 2.48 -17.61
C SER A 311 -12.56 1.93 -17.24
N THR A 312 -12.65 1.06 -16.24
CA THR A 312 -13.92 0.51 -15.75
C THR A 312 -14.92 1.60 -15.34
N SER A 313 -14.43 2.71 -14.78
CA SER A 313 -15.29 3.85 -14.39
C SER A 313 -15.88 4.64 -15.56
N TYR A 314 -15.34 4.49 -16.78
CA TYR A 314 -15.91 5.13 -17.99
C TYR A 314 -16.89 4.23 -18.73
N THR A 315 -16.76 2.90 -18.61
CA THR A 315 -17.51 1.94 -19.41
C THR A 315 -18.80 1.45 -18.75
N SER A 316 -19.05 1.76 -17.47
CA SER A 316 -20.26 1.33 -16.78
C SER A 316 -21.49 2.09 -17.34
N PRO A 317 -22.48 1.40 -17.95
CA PRO A 317 -23.62 2.05 -18.63
C PRO A 317 -24.62 2.72 -17.67
N SER A 318 -24.43 2.57 -16.36
CA SER A 318 -25.32 3.08 -15.33
C SER A 318 -24.61 4.18 -14.56
N ALA A 319 -24.64 5.40 -15.11
CA ALA A 319 -24.21 6.66 -14.48
C ALA A 319 -24.99 6.98 -13.19
N SER A 320 -24.90 6.08 -12.21
CA SER A 320 -25.38 6.26 -10.85
C SER A 320 -24.28 6.95 -10.05
N LYS A 321 -24.67 7.76 -9.07
CA LYS A 321 -23.83 8.67 -8.25
C LYS A 321 -22.66 8.01 -7.47
N HIS A 322 -22.31 6.74 -7.72
CA HIS A 322 -21.44 5.92 -6.89
C HIS A 322 -20.27 5.22 -7.61
N GLU A 323 -19.96 5.58 -8.86
CA GLU A 323 -18.95 4.92 -9.71
C GLU A 323 -17.63 5.70 -9.88
N GLY A 324 -17.46 6.83 -9.18
CA GLY A 324 -16.23 7.62 -9.22
C GLY A 324 -15.08 7.01 -8.41
N PHE A 325 -13.85 7.44 -8.66
CA PHE A 325 -12.67 7.02 -7.90
C PHE A 325 -11.91 8.22 -7.34
N HIS A 326 -11.18 8.01 -6.25
CA HIS A 326 -10.21 8.97 -5.75
C HIS A 326 -8.89 8.24 -5.51
N ILE A 327 -7.91 8.49 -6.37
CA ILE A 327 -6.57 7.91 -6.28
C ILE A 327 -5.61 9.02 -5.89
N HIS A 328 -4.89 8.84 -4.78
CA HIS A 328 -3.87 9.79 -4.33
C HIS A 328 -2.53 9.07 -4.19
N ILE A 329 -1.58 9.46 -5.05
CA ILE A 329 -0.20 8.98 -5.03
C ILE A 329 0.64 9.96 -4.22
N LEU A 330 1.26 9.48 -3.13
CA LEU A 330 2.20 10.26 -2.32
C LEU A 330 3.60 9.65 -2.38
N HIS A 331 4.63 10.49 -2.43
CA HIS A 331 6.02 10.03 -2.43
C HIS A 331 6.96 11.05 -1.79
N ALA A 332 7.92 10.61 -0.99
CA ALA A 332 8.98 11.48 -0.51
C ALA A 332 10.04 11.72 -1.60
N ARG A 333 10.39 12.98 -1.87
CA ARG A 333 11.48 13.33 -2.79
C ARG A 333 12.82 12.72 -2.36
N ASN A 334 13.05 12.62 -1.04
CA ASN A 334 14.26 12.04 -0.46
C ASN A 334 14.12 10.54 -0.13
N ASP A 335 13.15 9.84 -0.73
CA ASP A 335 13.10 8.38 -0.71
C ASP A 335 14.38 7.82 -1.34
N GLN A 336 15.11 7.04 -0.54
CA GLN A 336 16.42 6.51 -0.92
C GLN A 336 16.30 5.14 -1.61
N ASP A 337 15.19 4.44 -1.39
CA ASP A 337 14.95 3.07 -1.83
C ASP A 337 14.26 3.07 -3.20
N ILE A 338 13.14 3.78 -3.29
CA ILE A 338 12.36 3.97 -4.51
C ILE A 338 12.43 5.44 -4.90
N THR A 339 12.82 5.74 -6.14
CA THR A 339 12.86 7.13 -6.60
C THR A 339 11.44 7.66 -6.80
N PHE A 340 11.16 8.89 -6.35
CA PHE A 340 9.86 9.55 -6.58
C PHE A 340 9.45 9.66 -8.06
N ARG A 341 10.43 9.53 -8.97
CA ARG A 341 10.20 9.46 -10.42
C ARG A 341 9.35 8.25 -10.82
N GLU A 342 9.34 7.17 -10.03
CA GLU A 342 8.43 6.05 -10.26
C GLU A 342 6.96 6.46 -10.09
N SER A 343 6.66 7.36 -9.15
CA SER A 343 5.31 7.92 -9.00
C SER A 343 4.93 8.87 -10.12
N GLU A 344 5.87 9.70 -10.59
CA GLU A 344 5.63 10.55 -11.77
C GLU A 344 5.34 9.70 -13.01
N ALA A 345 6.18 8.68 -13.26
CA ALA A 345 6.03 7.77 -14.39
C ALA A 345 4.78 6.86 -14.29
N LEU A 346 4.29 6.60 -13.07
CA LEU A 346 3.01 5.93 -12.85
C LEU A 346 1.82 6.86 -13.11
N PHE A 347 1.93 8.13 -12.69
CA PHE A 347 0.84 9.11 -12.80
C PHE A 347 0.59 9.57 -14.24
N GLU A 348 1.64 9.85 -15.01
CA GLU A 348 1.54 10.47 -16.34
C GLU A 348 0.62 9.71 -17.32
N PRO A 349 0.75 8.37 -17.52
CA PRO A 349 -0.17 7.64 -18.39
C PRO A 349 -1.62 7.61 -17.90
N LEU A 350 -1.82 7.64 -16.58
CA LEU A 350 -3.16 7.67 -15.96
C LEU A 350 -3.82 9.04 -16.17
N GLN A 351 -3.05 10.12 -16.01
CA GLN A 351 -3.46 11.48 -16.33
C GLN A 351 -3.85 11.61 -17.80
N THR A 352 -3.00 11.15 -18.73
CA THR A 352 -3.29 11.22 -20.17
C THR A 352 -4.60 10.51 -20.51
N ARG A 353 -4.85 9.35 -19.89
CA ARG A 353 -6.12 8.63 -20.06
C ARG A 353 -7.33 9.43 -19.56
N MET A 354 -7.23 10.07 -18.39
CA MET A 354 -8.33 10.87 -17.87
C MET A 354 -8.61 12.12 -18.72
N LEU A 355 -7.56 12.77 -19.24
CA LEU A 355 -7.68 13.97 -20.07
C LEU A 355 -8.22 13.71 -21.49
N ALA A 356 -8.45 12.45 -21.86
CA ALA A 356 -9.18 12.10 -23.08
C ALA A 356 -10.68 12.47 -22.99
N ASP A 357 -11.20 12.72 -21.79
CA ASP A 357 -12.55 13.25 -21.55
C ASP A 357 -12.48 14.78 -21.41
N GLU A 358 -13.16 15.51 -22.29
CA GLU A 358 -13.13 16.99 -22.36
C GLU A 358 -13.64 17.67 -21.07
N SER A 359 -14.38 16.96 -20.22
CA SER A 359 -14.89 17.49 -18.93
C SER A 359 -13.86 17.46 -17.79
N VAL A 360 -12.65 16.99 -18.06
CA VAL A 360 -11.58 16.80 -17.07
C VAL A 360 -10.60 17.96 -17.09
N SER A 361 -10.32 18.51 -15.91
CA SER A 361 -9.38 19.61 -15.70
C SER A 361 -8.08 19.12 -15.07
N MET A 362 -6.99 19.88 -15.28
CA MET A 362 -5.67 19.60 -14.74
C MET A 362 -5.09 20.80 -14.00
N GLU A 363 -4.47 20.53 -12.87
CA GLU A 363 -3.70 21.47 -12.05
C GLU A 363 -2.29 20.88 -11.84
N GLU A 364 -1.24 21.68 -12.10
CA GLU A 364 0.15 21.28 -11.85
C GLU A 364 0.93 22.44 -11.23
N GLU A 365 1.60 22.16 -10.11
CA GLU A 365 2.49 23.08 -9.41
C GLU A 365 3.79 22.38 -9.04
N ARG A 366 4.93 23.05 -9.22
CA ARG A 366 6.25 22.46 -8.95
C ARG A 366 7.21 23.49 -8.39
N ARG A 367 7.93 23.11 -7.33
CA ARG A 367 8.91 23.99 -6.70
C ARG A 367 10.20 24.01 -7.52
N SER A 368 10.69 25.22 -7.84
CA SER A 368 12.01 25.40 -8.43
C SER A 368 13.15 24.97 -7.49
N ILE A 369 14.30 24.56 -8.04
CA ILE A 369 15.46 24.07 -7.27
C ILE A 369 16.01 25.17 -6.33
N HIS A 370 15.88 26.45 -6.71
CA HIS A 370 16.36 27.62 -5.97
C HIS A 370 15.35 28.19 -4.97
N GLY A 371 14.13 27.64 -4.91
CA GLY A 371 13.28 27.62 -3.72
C GLY A 371 12.75 28.97 -3.20
N SER A 372 11.77 29.54 -3.88
CA SER A 372 10.92 30.62 -3.33
C SER A 372 9.41 30.39 -3.52
N GLU A 373 9.01 29.47 -4.40
CA GLU A 373 7.59 29.26 -4.72
C GLU A 373 6.86 28.41 -3.67
N ARG A 374 5.66 28.87 -3.31
CA ARG A 374 4.68 28.10 -2.53
C ARG A 374 3.99 27.14 -3.48
N VAL A 375 4.29 25.85 -3.34
CA VAL A 375 3.52 24.77 -3.95
C VAL A 375 2.44 24.36 -2.98
N LYS A 376 1.27 24.02 -3.50
CA LYS A 376 0.11 23.50 -2.79
C LYS A 376 0.54 22.43 -1.78
N ARG A 377 -0.02 22.54 -0.57
CA ARG A 377 0.24 21.64 0.56
C ARG A 377 1.71 21.59 1.02
N GLY A 378 2.54 22.54 0.59
CA GLY A 378 3.97 22.57 0.91
C GLY A 378 4.78 21.45 0.20
N ALA A 379 4.19 20.84 -0.83
CA ALA A 379 4.83 19.77 -1.59
C ALA A 379 6.05 20.27 -2.38
N PHE A 380 6.87 19.33 -2.85
CA PHE A 380 7.87 19.61 -3.88
C PHE A 380 7.23 19.67 -5.29
N ALA A 381 6.29 18.77 -5.56
CA ALA A 381 5.46 18.79 -6.75
C ALA A 381 4.05 18.32 -6.40
N TYR A 382 3.05 18.98 -6.98
CA TYR A 382 1.65 18.60 -6.85
C TYR A 382 1.02 18.59 -8.24
N LYS A 383 0.32 17.49 -8.56
CA LYS A 383 -0.50 17.39 -9.77
C LYS A 383 -1.87 16.87 -9.38
N LYS A 384 -2.91 17.39 -10.02
CA LYS A 384 -4.28 16.92 -9.86
C LYS A 384 -4.98 16.89 -11.20
N VAL A 385 -5.71 15.82 -11.43
CA VAL A 385 -6.62 15.66 -12.56
C VAL A 385 -7.98 15.29 -12.00
N ALA A 386 -9.02 16.04 -12.37
CA ALA A 386 -10.36 15.81 -11.85
C ALA A 386 -11.44 16.15 -12.87
N ASP A 387 -12.50 15.34 -12.88
CA ASP A 387 -13.71 15.68 -13.64
C ASP A 387 -14.43 16.89 -13.01
N ALA A 388 -15.30 17.52 -13.80
CA ALA A 388 -16.05 18.70 -13.36
C ALA A 388 -16.87 18.50 -12.07
N ARG A 389 -17.26 17.25 -11.76
CA ARG A 389 -18.04 16.91 -10.57
C ARG A 389 -17.18 16.57 -9.34
N GLY A 390 -15.88 16.41 -9.50
CA GLY A 390 -14.96 15.93 -8.46
C GLY A 390 -15.24 14.49 -8.02
N GLU A 391 -15.91 13.70 -8.86
CA GLU A 391 -16.24 12.29 -8.59
C GLU A 391 -15.08 11.37 -9.00
N ARG A 392 -14.35 11.75 -10.07
CA ARG A 392 -13.14 11.06 -10.54
C ARG A 392 -11.95 11.98 -10.32
N VAL A 393 -11.08 11.60 -9.39
CA VAL A 393 -9.93 12.41 -8.97
C VAL A 393 -8.67 11.56 -8.93
N LEU A 394 -7.62 12.05 -9.57
CA LEU A 394 -6.27 11.50 -9.53
C LEU A 394 -5.29 12.59 -9.07
N GLU A 395 -4.57 12.33 -7.98
CA GLU A 395 -3.61 13.26 -7.39
C GLU A 395 -2.21 12.63 -7.28
N LEU A 396 -1.19 13.45 -7.50
CA LEU A 396 0.20 13.16 -7.20
C LEU A 396 0.74 14.25 -6.27
N GLU A 397 1.22 13.85 -5.11
CA GLU A 397 1.84 14.74 -4.12
C GLU A 397 3.25 14.21 -3.78
N VAL A 398 4.26 14.84 -4.37
CA VAL A 398 5.66 14.57 -4.04
C VAL A 398 6.05 15.50 -2.89
N VAL A 399 6.16 14.98 -1.68
CA VAL A 399 6.58 15.76 -0.50
C VAL A 399 8.09 15.90 -0.46
N ARG A 400 8.60 16.88 0.30
CA ARG A 400 10.04 17.16 0.32
C ARG A 400 10.85 16.13 1.11
N HIS A 401 10.29 15.62 2.20
CA HIS A 401 10.95 14.78 3.19
C HIS A 401 10.05 13.62 3.62
N GLY A 402 10.62 12.60 4.26
CA GLY A 402 9.90 11.43 4.76
C GLY A 402 10.61 10.11 4.52
N GLY A 403 11.56 10.08 3.57
CA GLY A 403 12.22 8.84 3.17
C GLY A 403 11.22 7.78 2.69
N HIS A 404 11.66 6.52 2.62
CA HIS A 404 10.80 5.43 2.17
C HIS A 404 9.75 4.98 3.21
N ASN A 405 10.15 4.99 4.49
CA ASN A 405 9.39 4.35 5.55
C ASN A 405 8.62 5.33 6.44
N GLU A 406 9.19 6.49 6.79
CA GLU A 406 8.58 7.38 7.78
C GLU A 406 7.40 8.15 7.21
N ILE A 407 7.46 8.53 5.91
CA ILE A 407 6.40 9.27 5.22
C ILE A 407 5.00 8.68 5.46
N ASN A 408 4.90 7.36 5.58
CA ASN A 408 3.62 6.68 5.74
C ASN A 408 2.90 7.05 7.05
N GLY A 409 3.62 7.50 8.08
CA GLY A 409 3.06 7.97 9.35
C GLY A 409 3.00 9.49 9.49
N TRP A 410 3.25 10.24 8.41
CA TRP A 410 3.30 11.70 8.44
C TRP A 410 1.94 12.34 8.16
N SER A 411 1.82 13.62 8.54
CA SER A 411 0.57 14.38 8.42
C SER A 411 0.02 14.43 7.00
N GLN A 412 0.87 14.40 5.96
CA GLN A 412 0.42 14.42 4.56
C GLN A 412 -0.42 13.18 4.23
N VAL A 413 -0.05 12.01 4.75
CA VAL A 413 -0.84 10.78 4.57
C VAL A 413 -2.13 10.85 5.38
N GLY A 414 -2.09 11.31 6.63
CA GLY A 414 -3.30 11.53 7.44
C GLY A 414 -4.28 12.53 6.80
N LEU A 415 -3.76 13.60 6.19
CA LEU A 415 -4.54 14.58 5.44
C LEU A 415 -5.12 13.99 4.16
N ALA A 416 -4.37 13.15 3.44
CA ALA A 416 -4.88 12.41 2.29
C ALA A 416 -6.06 11.50 2.68
N VAL A 417 -5.95 10.78 3.80
CA VAL A 417 -7.03 9.96 4.36
C VAL A 417 -8.26 10.80 4.72
N ARG A 418 -8.10 11.91 5.44
CA ARG A 418 -9.23 12.80 5.76
C ARG A 418 -9.93 13.34 4.52
N ARG A 419 -9.17 13.81 3.53
CA ARG A 419 -9.73 14.34 2.27
C ARG A 419 -10.51 13.29 1.48
N ALA A 420 -10.07 12.03 1.53
CA ALA A 420 -10.80 10.93 0.90
C ALA A 420 -12.20 10.75 1.50
N PHE A 421 -12.38 11.00 2.80
CA PHE A 421 -13.69 10.95 3.46
C PHE A 421 -14.52 12.24 3.33
N GLU A 422 -13.89 13.42 3.23
CA GLU A 422 -14.54 14.74 3.36
C GLU A 422 -14.92 15.39 2.01
N ARG A 423 -15.23 14.61 0.96
CA ARG A 423 -15.38 15.07 -0.46
C ARG A 423 -16.34 16.26 -0.73
N LYS A 424 -17.15 16.74 0.22
CA LYS A 424 -18.16 17.79 0.00
C LYS A 424 -18.23 18.91 1.06
N SER A 425 -17.37 18.94 2.09
CA SER A 425 -17.63 19.80 3.25
C SER A 425 -16.39 20.37 3.95
N LEU A 426 -15.34 20.73 3.20
CA LEU A 426 -14.30 21.57 3.78
C LEU A 426 -14.85 23.00 3.89
N ARG A 427 -14.84 23.56 5.10
CA ARG A 427 -15.20 24.97 5.30
C ARG A 427 -14.23 25.86 4.50
N PRO A 428 -14.71 26.97 3.92
CA PRO A 428 -13.83 27.97 3.32
C PRO A 428 -12.74 28.38 4.34
N GLY A 429 -11.53 28.61 3.85
CA GLY A 429 -10.44 29.09 4.70
C GLY A 429 -10.68 30.53 5.16
N LEU A 430 -9.89 30.99 6.13
CA LEU A 430 -9.92 32.39 6.60
C LEU A 430 -9.44 33.40 5.53
N ASP A 431 -9.02 32.92 4.36
CA ASP A 431 -8.58 33.71 3.20
C ASP A 431 -9.72 34.04 2.22
N VAL A 432 -10.93 33.53 2.48
CA VAL A 432 -12.14 33.75 1.69
C VAL A 432 -13.30 34.34 2.51
N GLU A 433 -13.04 34.71 3.78
CA GLU A 433 -13.82 35.67 4.58
C GLU A 433 -13.19 37.06 4.49
#